data_AF-A0A9X5RUE0-F1
#
_entry.id   AF-A0A9X5RUE0-F1
#
_cell.length_a   1.000
_cell.length_b   1.000
_cell.length_c   1.000
_cell.angle_alpha   90.00
_cell.angle_beta   90.00
_cell.angle_gamma   90.00
#
_symmetry.space_group_name_H-M   'P 1'
#
loop_
_entity.id
_entity.type
_entity.pdbx_description
1 polymer ?
#
loop_
_entity_poly.entity_id
_entity_poly.type
_entity_poly.pdbx_seq_one_letter_code
_entity_poly.pdbx_strand_id
1 'polypeptide(L)'
;MDRIFEFKGAGKTIVKIEGNFIRLKRKGALNFLNHGLDGEKTIDINNMTGIQIKKANFFTNGYIQFIFMGSQESKRGVMAAATDENTVMFTKREQKMAEEIKEYIESMLVNKSRPQVAASVSGADEILKYKELLDQGVITEEEFRAKKKQLLGI
;
A
#
# COMPACT_ATOMS: atom_id res chain seq x y z
N MET A 1 -1.00 9.34 -8.01
CA MET A 1 -1.88 9.17 -9.19
C MET A 1 -3.03 8.30 -8.74
N ASP A 2 -4.24 8.84 -8.82
CA ASP A 2 -5.41 8.11 -8.38
C ASP A 2 -5.89 7.17 -9.49
N ARG A 3 -6.26 5.94 -9.13
CA ARG A 3 -6.73 4.92 -10.07
C ARG A 3 -8.07 4.38 -9.63
N ILE A 4 -8.96 4.13 -10.58
CA ILE A 4 -10.30 3.58 -10.32
C ILE A 4 -10.52 2.39 -11.23
N PHE A 5 -10.87 1.25 -10.64
CA PHE A 5 -11.19 0.01 -11.31
C PHE A 5 -12.61 -0.41 -10.94
N GLU A 6 -13.44 -0.69 -11.94
CA GLU A 6 -14.82 -1.11 -11.72
C GLU A 6 -15.02 -2.55 -12.18
N PHE A 7 -15.13 -3.46 -11.22
CA PHE A 7 -15.52 -4.84 -11.44
C PHE A 7 -17.05 -4.90 -11.50
N LYS A 8 -17.59 -5.24 -12.67
CA LYS A 8 -19.03 -5.32 -12.94
C LYS A 8 -19.55 -6.75 -12.94
N GLY A 9 -18.64 -7.72 -13.07
CA GLY A 9 -18.93 -9.14 -13.05
C GLY A 9 -19.16 -9.66 -11.64
N ALA A 10 -18.28 -10.55 -11.20
CA ALA A 10 -18.42 -11.23 -9.92
C ALA A 10 -18.25 -10.24 -8.74
N GLY A 11 -19.19 -10.21 -7.81
CA GLY A 11 -19.10 -9.41 -6.58
C GLY A 11 -19.22 -7.88 -6.76
N LYS A 12 -19.38 -7.38 -7.99
CA LYS A 12 -19.67 -5.97 -8.34
C LYS A 12 -18.99 -4.94 -7.42
N THR A 13 -17.71 -4.67 -7.62
CA THR A 13 -16.90 -3.86 -6.70
C THR A 13 -16.19 -2.73 -7.44
N ILE A 14 -16.23 -1.50 -6.91
CA ILE A 14 -15.29 -0.45 -7.28
C ILE A 14 -14.08 -0.55 -6.35
N VAL A 15 -12.89 -0.58 -6.95
CA VAL A 15 -11.62 -0.42 -6.26
C VAL A 15 -11.04 0.93 -6.66
N LYS A 16 -10.85 1.81 -5.68
CA LYS A 16 -10.21 3.11 -5.88
C LYS A 16 -8.91 3.16 -5.09
N ILE A 17 -7.81 3.51 -5.75
CA ILE A 17 -6.50 3.63 -5.12
C ILE A 17 -6.10 5.10 -5.14
N GLU A 18 -5.94 5.70 -3.96
CA GLU A 18 -5.67 7.12 -3.74
C GLU A 18 -4.54 7.28 -2.72
N GLY A 19 -3.42 7.85 -3.15
CA GLY A 19 -2.23 7.93 -2.29
C GLY A 19 -1.85 6.54 -1.78
N ASN A 20 -1.95 6.33 -0.46
CA ASN A 20 -1.66 5.07 0.20
C ASN A 20 -2.89 4.26 0.63
N PHE A 21 -4.08 4.65 0.16
CA PHE A 21 -5.33 4.02 0.54
C PHE A 21 -5.97 3.28 -0.63
N ILE A 22 -6.55 2.12 -0.33
CA ILE A 22 -7.44 1.38 -1.22
C ILE A 22 -8.85 1.50 -0.64
N ARG A 23 -9.77 2.04 -1.44
CA ARG A 23 -11.20 2.12 -1.13
C ARG A 23 -11.96 1.06 -1.90
N LEU A 24 -12.70 0.22 -1.19
CA LEU A 24 -13.53 -0.84 -1.77
C LEU A 24 -15.00 -0.49 -1.55
N LYS A 25 -15.72 -0.27 -2.65
CA LYS A 25 -17.16 -0.03 -2.63
C LYS A 25 -17.89 -1.15 -3.34
N ARG A 26 -18.67 -1.95 -2.60
CA ARG A 26 -19.49 -3.03 -3.18
C ARG A 26 -20.81 -2.45 -3.70
N LYS A 27 -21.20 -2.81 -4.92
CA LYS A 27 -22.43 -2.39 -5.58
C LYS A 27 -23.43 -3.54 -5.66
N GLY A 28 -24.70 -3.29 -5.33
CA GLY A 28 -25.81 -4.22 -5.59
C GLY A 28 -26.93 -4.20 -4.54
N ALA A 29 -28.17 -4.40 -4.99
CA ALA A 29 -29.39 -4.36 -4.16
C ALA A 29 -29.41 -5.41 -3.03
N LEU A 30 -28.75 -6.56 -3.22
CA LEU A 30 -28.66 -7.61 -2.20
C LEU A 30 -27.72 -7.21 -1.03
N ASN A 31 -26.69 -6.40 -1.30
CA ASN A 31 -25.78 -5.92 -0.25
C ASN A 31 -26.36 -4.75 0.53
N PHE A 32 -27.23 -3.94 -0.09
CA PHE A 32 -28.01 -2.92 0.60
C PHE A 32 -28.92 -3.52 1.68
N LEU A 33 -29.52 -4.69 1.40
CA LEU A 33 -30.38 -5.41 2.35
C LEU A 33 -29.60 -6.05 3.52
N ASN A 34 -28.37 -6.51 3.29
CA ASN A 34 -27.56 -7.18 4.32
C ASN A 34 -26.62 -6.25 5.10
N HIS A 35 -26.24 -5.09 4.55
CA HIS A 35 -25.19 -4.22 5.13
C HIS A 35 -25.55 -2.72 5.22
N GLY A 36 -26.77 -2.31 4.85
CA GLY A 36 -27.21 -0.91 4.90
C GLY A 36 -26.60 -0.01 3.81
N LEU A 37 -26.90 1.28 3.87
CA LEU A 37 -26.43 2.32 2.94
C LEU A 37 -24.90 2.49 3.03
N ASP A 38 -24.20 2.08 1.97
CA ASP A 38 -22.92 2.69 1.55
C ASP A 38 -21.70 2.48 2.47
N GLY A 39 -21.44 1.24 2.88
CA GLY A 39 -20.16 0.86 3.49
C GLY A 39 -19.01 0.83 2.47
N GLU A 40 -18.37 1.98 2.23
CA GLU A 40 -17.04 2.02 1.58
C GLU A 40 -15.98 1.57 2.59
N LYS A 41 -15.26 0.49 2.30
CA LYS A 41 -14.14 0.04 3.13
C LYS A 41 -12.87 0.77 2.72
N THR A 42 -12.16 1.34 3.68
CA THR A 42 -10.83 1.93 3.46
C THR A 42 -9.76 1.00 4.02
N ILE A 43 -8.74 0.72 3.20
CA ILE A 43 -7.58 -0.12 3.51
C ILE A 43 -6.34 0.76 3.38
N ASP A 44 -5.50 0.80 4.43
CA ASP A 44 -4.18 1.42 4.35
C ASP A 44 -3.15 0.41 3.82
N ILE A 45 -2.51 0.73 2.69
CA ILE A 45 -1.46 -0.09 2.07
C ILE A 45 -0.27 -0.25 3.03
N ASN A 46 -0.03 0.71 3.94
CA ASN A 46 1.03 0.60 4.96
C ASN A 46 0.77 -0.50 5.98
N ASN A 47 -0.47 -0.95 6.16
CA ASN A 47 -0.78 -2.02 7.11
C ASN A 47 -0.95 -3.38 6.43
N MET A 48 -0.87 -3.41 5.09
CA MET A 48 -0.88 -4.65 4.32
C MET A 48 0.47 -5.36 4.42
N THR A 49 0.40 -6.68 4.56
CA THR A 49 1.56 -7.57 4.46
C THR A 49 1.75 -8.11 3.05
N GLY A 50 0.69 -8.11 2.23
CA GLY A 50 0.78 -8.54 0.85
C GLY A 50 -0.55 -8.48 0.08
N ILE A 51 -0.47 -8.96 -1.16
CA ILE A 51 -1.61 -9.10 -2.07
C ILE A 51 -1.53 -10.47 -2.75
N GLN A 52 -2.62 -11.23 -2.74
CA GLN A 52 -2.74 -12.49 -3.44
C GLN A 52 -3.74 -12.39 -4.58
N ILE A 53 -3.42 -13.00 -5.72
CA ILE A 53 -4.37 -13.19 -6.81
C ILE A 53 -4.54 -14.68 -7.07
N LYS A 54 -5.79 -15.13 -7.08
CA LYS A 54 -6.17 -16.40 -7.71
C LYS A 54 -6.81 -16.09 -9.05
N LYS A 55 -6.18 -16.55 -10.14
CA LYS A 55 -6.66 -16.30 -11.50
C LYS A 55 -8.03 -16.92 -11.73
N ALA A 56 -8.85 -16.24 -12.52
CA ALA A 56 -10.08 -16.81 -13.03
C ALA A 56 -9.77 -17.89 -14.08
N ASN A 57 -10.56 -18.95 -14.10
CA ASN A 57 -10.51 -19.96 -15.15
C ASN A 57 -11.88 -20.06 -15.84
N PHE A 58 -12.09 -21.06 -16.69
CA PHE A 58 -13.34 -21.20 -17.43
C PHE A 58 -14.56 -21.49 -16.53
N PHE A 59 -14.33 -22.11 -15.37
CA PHE A 59 -15.39 -22.61 -14.48
C PHE A 59 -15.53 -21.81 -13.18
N THR A 60 -14.50 -21.06 -12.77
CA THR A 60 -14.48 -20.34 -11.51
C THR A 60 -13.98 -18.92 -11.68
N ASN A 61 -14.64 -18.00 -10.97
CA ASN A 61 -14.17 -16.62 -10.82
C ASN A 61 -12.82 -16.58 -10.10
N GLY A 62 -12.06 -15.53 -10.40
CA GLY A 62 -10.84 -15.22 -9.69
C GLY A 62 -11.10 -14.23 -8.56
N TYR A 63 -10.07 -13.99 -7.77
CA TYR A 63 -10.13 -13.01 -6.70
C TYR A 63 -8.77 -12.37 -6.40
N ILE A 64 -8.83 -11.15 -5.88
CA ILE A 64 -7.73 -10.42 -5.27
C ILE A 64 -7.98 -10.44 -3.76
N GLN A 65 -7.06 -10.96 -2.97
CA GLN A 65 -7.14 -10.93 -1.51
C GLN A 65 -6.05 -10.00 -0.96
N PHE A 66 -6.46 -8.99 -0.20
CA PHE A 66 -5.55 -8.12 0.54
C PHE A 66 -5.19 -8.78 1.87
N ILE A 67 -3.90 -8.97 2.14
CA ILE A 67 -3.40 -9.72 3.29
C ILE A 67 -2.91 -8.74 4.35
N PHE A 68 -3.31 -8.98 5.60
CA PHE A 68 -2.93 -8.18 6.77
C PHE A 68 -2.34 -9.06 7.86
N MET A 69 -1.54 -8.48 8.76
CA MET A 69 -1.06 -9.21 9.94
C MET A 69 -2.25 -9.57 10.84
N GLY A 70 -2.47 -10.87 11.05
CA GLY A 70 -3.63 -11.38 11.80
C GLY A 70 -4.90 -11.62 10.99
N SER A 71 -4.90 -11.33 9.67
CA SER A 71 -6.00 -11.76 8.81
C SER A 71 -5.94 -13.29 8.66
N GLN A 72 -7.08 -13.96 8.87
CA GLN A 72 -7.20 -15.38 8.55
C GLN A 72 -7.07 -15.55 7.05
N GLU A 73 -5.90 -16.00 6.59
CA GLU A 73 -5.70 -16.32 5.17
C GLU A 73 -6.76 -17.31 4.74
N SER A 74 -7.50 -16.97 3.69
CA SER A 74 -8.57 -17.81 3.19
C SER A 74 -7.97 -19.02 2.45
N LYS A 75 -7.43 -19.98 3.20
CA LYS A 75 -7.01 -21.30 2.68
C LYS A 75 -8.18 -22.13 2.14
N ARG A 76 -9.39 -21.56 2.09
CA ARG A 76 -10.68 -22.22 1.78
C ARG A 76 -11.22 -21.96 0.36
N GLY A 77 -10.43 -21.34 -0.53
CA GLY A 77 -10.75 -21.27 -1.96
C GLY A 77 -11.83 -20.24 -2.33
N VAL A 78 -12.34 -20.32 -3.57
CA VAL A 78 -13.15 -19.28 -4.23
C VAL A 78 -14.46 -18.98 -3.48
N MET A 79 -15.05 -19.98 -2.80
CA MET A 79 -16.29 -19.81 -2.04
C MET A 79 -16.10 -18.96 -0.78
N ALA A 80 -15.00 -19.13 -0.06
CA ALA A 80 -14.69 -18.32 1.11
C ALA A 80 -14.30 -16.88 0.73
N ALA A 81 -13.59 -16.74 -0.40
CA ALA A 81 -13.24 -15.46 -1.00
C ALA A 81 -14.48 -14.61 -1.38
N ALA A 82 -15.59 -15.24 -1.77
CA ALA A 82 -16.80 -14.53 -2.16
C ALA A 82 -17.49 -13.79 -0.99
N THR A 83 -17.28 -14.25 0.24
CA THR A 83 -17.84 -13.66 1.47
C THR A 83 -16.82 -12.81 2.24
N ASP A 84 -15.57 -12.76 1.78
CA ASP A 84 -14.48 -12.09 2.46
C ASP A 84 -14.45 -10.59 2.12
N GLU A 85 -14.46 -9.76 3.17
CA GLU A 85 -14.50 -8.30 3.04
C GLU A 85 -13.21 -7.69 2.46
N ASN A 86 -12.08 -8.38 2.60
CA ASN A 86 -10.76 -8.01 2.08
C ASN A 86 -10.51 -8.58 0.68
N THR A 87 -11.54 -9.11 0.02
CA THR A 87 -11.40 -9.84 -1.24
C THR A 87 -12.23 -9.25 -2.38
N VAL A 88 -11.59 -8.87 -3.48
CA VAL A 88 -12.26 -8.39 -4.69
C VAL A 88 -12.40 -9.56 -5.68
N MET A 89 -13.64 -9.96 -5.93
CA MET A 89 -13.95 -10.98 -6.92
C MET A 89 -13.91 -10.40 -8.32
N PHE A 90 -13.50 -11.21 -9.30
CA PHE A 90 -13.48 -10.79 -10.70
C PHE A 90 -13.70 -11.97 -11.64
N THR A 91 -14.22 -11.67 -12.83
CA THR A 91 -14.40 -12.63 -13.92
C THR A 91 -13.16 -12.72 -14.80
N LYS A 92 -13.07 -13.74 -15.65
CA LYS A 92 -11.97 -13.89 -16.62
C LYS A 92 -11.75 -12.65 -17.51
N ARG A 93 -12.83 -11.92 -17.85
CA ARG A 93 -12.75 -10.69 -18.66
C ARG A 93 -12.09 -9.53 -17.91
N GLU A 94 -12.11 -9.58 -16.59
CA GLU A 94 -11.61 -8.54 -15.69
C GLU A 94 -10.24 -8.91 -15.09
N GLN A 95 -9.68 -10.07 -15.48
CA GLN A 95 -8.38 -10.58 -15.01
C GLN A 95 -7.26 -9.55 -15.17
N LYS A 96 -7.24 -8.81 -16.29
CA LYS A 96 -6.23 -7.78 -16.54
C LYS A 96 -6.29 -6.64 -15.52
N MET A 97 -7.49 -6.18 -15.16
CA MET A 97 -7.65 -5.14 -14.13
C MET A 97 -7.14 -5.62 -12.77
N ALA A 98 -7.36 -6.91 -12.45
CA ALA A 98 -6.85 -7.48 -11.22
C ALA A 98 -5.31 -7.55 -11.22
N GLU A 99 -4.71 -7.97 -12.32
CA GLU A 99 -3.25 -8.00 -12.49
C GLU A 99 -2.65 -6.59 -12.38
N GLU A 100 -3.26 -5.58 -12.99
CA GLU A 100 -2.84 -4.17 -12.86
C GLU A 100 -2.90 -3.66 -11.41
N ILE A 101 -3.95 -4.00 -10.65
CA ILE A 101 -4.04 -3.65 -9.23
C ILE A 101 -2.91 -4.31 -8.44
N LYS A 102 -2.63 -5.59 -8.71
CA LYS A 102 -1.54 -6.32 -8.05
C LYS A 102 -0.19 -5.68 -8.32
N GLU A 103 0.14 -5.45 -9.59
CA GLU A 103 1.41 -4.82 -9.97
C GLU A 103 1.57 -3.44 -9.32
N TYR A 104 0.49 -2.65 -9.29
CA TYR A 104 0.50 -1.34 -8.66
C TYR A 104 0.77 -1.44 -7.15
N ILE A 105 0.05 -2.30 -6.44
CA ILE A 105 0.21 -2.47 -4.99
C ILE A 105 1.57 -3.07 -4.65
N GLU A 106 2.04 -4.08 -5.39
CA GLU A 106 3.37 -4.66 -5.19
C GLU A 106 4.46 -3.60 -5.36
N SER A 107 4.35 -2.71 -6.35
CA SER A 107 5.30 -1.60 -6.52
C SER A 107 5.34 -0.66 -5.31
N MET A 108 4.19 -0.41 -4.67
CA MET A 108 4.10 0.41 -3.46
C MET A 108 4.68 -0.32 -2.23
N LEU A 109 4.44 -1.63 -2.11
CA LEU A 109 4.98 -2.46 -1.03
C LEU A 109 6.50 -2.63 -1.13
N VAL A 110 7.06 -2.72 -2.35
CA VAL A 110 8.52 -2.75 -2.58
C VAL A 110 9.17 -1.43 -2.17
N ASN A 111 8.55 -0.30 -2.50
CA ASN A 111 9.06 1.01 -2.10
C ASN A 111 9.02 1.23 -0.57
N LYS A 112 8.16 0.49 0.14
CA LYS A 112 8.07 0.47 1.61
C LYS A 112 9.11 -0.45 2.27
N SER A 113 9.46 -1.55 1.61
CA SER A 113 10.38 -2.59 2.12
C SER A 113 11.82 -2.40 1.67
N ARG A 114 12.09 -1.51 0.69
CA ARG A 114 13.34 -0.78 0.73
C ARG A 114 13.34 -0.08 2.09
N PRO A 115 14.33 -0.31 2.97
CA PRO A 115 14.56 0.70 3.97
C PRO A 115 14.65 1.98 3.15
N GLN A 116 13.72 2.90 3.38
CA GLN A 116 14.18 4.26 3.39
C GLN A 116 15.38 4.15 4.31
N VAL A 117 16.56 4.18 3.69
CA VAL A 117 17.66 4.89 4.29
C VAL A 117 17.02 6.26 4.51
N ALA A 118 16.24 6.40 5.59
CA ALA A 118 16.32 7.54 6.47
C ALA A 118 17.81 7.71 6.46
N ALA A 119 18.26 8.71 5.70
CA ALA A 119 19.66 8.99 5.55
C ALA A 119 20.11 9.02 7.00
N SER A 120 20.75 7.94 7.45
CA SER A 120 21.67 8.01 8.54
C SER A 120 22.70 8.87 7.88
N VAL A 121 22.48 10.18 7.98
CA VAL A 121 23.39 11.19 7.53
C VAL A 121 24.63 10.77 8.28
N SER A 122 25.57 10.15 7.57
CA SER A 122 26.81 9.71 8.19
C SER A 122 27.32 10.94 8.92
N GLY A 123 27.91 10.80 10.11
CA GLY A 123 28.42 11.99 10.82
C GLY A 123 29.26 12.89 9.90
N ALA A 124 29.91 12.30 8.88
CA ALA A 124 30.58 12.97 7.78
C ALA A 124 29.68 13.90 6.91
N ASP A 125 28.50 13.46 6.51
CA ASP A 125 27.56 14.25 5.69
C ASP A 125 26.95 15.41 6.47
N GLU A 126 26.73 15.24 7.79
CA GLU A 126 26.31 16.36 8.65
C GLU A 126 27.45 17.36 8.82
N ILE A 127 28.68 16.89 9.03
CA ILE A 127 29.87 17.74 9.12
C ILE A 127 30.06 18.57 7.85
N LEU A 128 29.80 18.01 6.66
CA LEU A 128 29.84 18.74 5.39
C LEU A 128 28.81 19.89 5.36
N LYS A 129 27.56 19.63 5.76
CA LYS A 129 26.52 20.68 5.83
C LYS A 129 26.85 21.77 6.83
N TYR A 130 27.36 21.41 8.00
CA TYR A 130 27.79 22.42 8.99
C TYR A 130 29.00 23.22 8.48
N LYS A 131 29.89 22.63 7.66
CA LYS A 131 31.03 23.33 7.06
C LYS A 131 30.56 24.37 6.04
N GLU A 132 29.55 24.04 5.24
CA GLU A 132 28.93 24.98 4.31
C GLU A 132 28.27 26.16 5.03
N LEU A 133 27.57 25.91 6.14
CA LEU A 133 26.97 26.98 6.95
C LEU A 133 28.02 27.91 7.56
N LEU A 134 29.18 27.38 7.95
CA LEU A 134 30.32 28.16 8.42
C LEU A 134 30.91 29.02 7.29
N ASP A 135 31.08 28.44 6.09
CA ASP A 135 31.59 29.17 4.91
C ASP A 135 30.63 30.28 4.45
N GLN A 136 29.32 30.08 4.65
CA GLN A 136 28.29 31.08 4.40
C GLN A 136 28.17 32.12 5.54
N GLY A 137 28.92 31.96 6.63
CA GLY A 137 28.87 32.85 7.80
C GLY A 137 27.57 32.76 8.60
N VAL A 138 26.77 31.69 8.40
CA VAL A 138 25.50 31.44 9.10
C VAL A 138 25.75 30.95 10.53
N ILE A 139 26.85 30.23 10.74
CA ILE A 139 27.29 29.77 12.06
C ILE A 139 28.75 30.18 12.31
N THR A 140 29.14 30.21 13.57
CA THR A 140 30.51 30.51 13.99
C THR A 140 31.40 29.25 14.00
N GLU A 141 32.72 29.44 13.96
CA GLU A 141 33.71 28.35 14.04
C GLU A 141 33.55 27.52 15.33
N GLU A 142 33.15 28.17 16.43
CA GLU A 142 32.93 27.50 17.72
C GLU A 142 31.72 26.56 17.68
N GLU A 143 30.61 27.01 17.09
CA GLU A 143 29.39 26.21 16.90
C GLU A 143 29.64 25.02 15.95
N PHE A 144 30.40 25.24 14.88
CA PHE A 144 30.83 24.18 13.97
C PHE A 144 31.63 23.09 14.69
N ARG A 145 32.64 23.49 15.49
CA ARG A 145 33.51 22.53 16.21
C ARG A 145 32.75 21.75 17.28
N ALA A 146 31.81 22.38 17.98
CA ALA A 146 30.97 21.70 18.96
C ALA A 146 30.11 20.60 18.30
N LYS A 147 29.47 20.92 17.16
CA LYS A 147 28.69 19.94 16.38
C LYS A 147 29.55 18.84 15.78
N LYS A 148 30.73 19.17 15.25
CA LYS A 148 31.68 18.18 14.72
C LYS A 148 32.13 17.16 15.77
N LYS A 149 32.43 17.58 17.00
CA LYS A 149 32.77 16.66 18.10
C LYS A 149 31.60 15.75 18.48
N GLN A 150 30.41 16.33 18.62
CA GLN A 150 29.17 15.59 18.90
C GLN A 150 28.91 14.50 17.85
N LEU A 151 29.14 14.81 16.57
CA LEU A 151 28.90 13.90 15.44
C LEU A 151 29.98 12.84 15.26
N LEU A 152 31.20 13.11 15.71
CA LEU A 152 32.31 12.14 15.70
C LEU A 152 32.38 11.28 16.97
N GLY A 153 31.58 11.60 18.01
CA GLY A 153 31.54 10.86 19.26
C GLY A 153 32.81 10.99 20.12
N ILE A 154 33.50 12.15 20.05
CA ILE A 154 34.79 12.42 20.70
C ILE A 154 34.69 13.63 21.64
#